data_AF-A0A6C2DWN0-F1
#
_entry.id   AF-A0A6C2DWN0-F1
#
_cell.length_a   1.000
_cell.length_b   1.000
_cell.length_c   1.000
_cell.angle_alpha   90.00
_cell.angle_beta   90.00
_cell.angle_gamma   90.00
#
_symmetry.space_group_name_H-M   'P 1'
#
loop_
_entity.id
_entity.type
_entity.pdbx_description
1 polymer ?
#
loop_
_entity_poly.entity_id
_entity_poly.type
_entity_poly.pdbx_seq_one_letter_code
_entity_poly.pdbx_strand_id
1 'polypeptide(L)'
;MNNFSSSETSNDRGEYPEVTQADLDRAKFRIALKPMPRKQSITISLDANLIEYFKLKAGEFGYQNLINEVLRQAKEQEESGKVLQ
;
A
#
# COMPACT_ATOMS: atom_id res chain seq x y z
N MET A 1 7.25 31.78 23.51
CA MET A 1 6.69 32.31 22.26
C MET A 1 6.99 31.30 21.15
N ASN A 2 5.96 30.71 20.54
CA ASN A 2 6.12 29.77 19.43
C ASN A 2 6.09 30.55 18.11
N ASN A 3 7.22 30.57 17.40
CA ASN A 3 7.33 31.19 16.09
C ASN A 3 6.75 30.22 15.05
N PHE A 4 5.50 30.42 14.65
CA PHE A 4 4.94 29.75 13.48
C PHE A 4 5.65 30.31 12.24
N SER A 5 6.57 29.53 11.69
CA SER A 5 7.18 29.80 10.39
C SER A 5 6.21 29.36 9.30
N SER A 6 5.42 30.31 8.79
CA SER A 6 4.66 30.14 7.56
C SER A 6 5.42 30.84 6.45
N SER A 7 6.15 30.09 5.62
CA SER A 7 6.73 30.65 4.40
C SER A 7 5.64 30.84 3.36
N GLU A 8 5.59 32.02 2.73
CA GLU A 8 4.77 32.23 1.54
C GLU A 8 5.20 31.22 0.46
N THR A 9 4.25 30.44 -0.05
CA THR A 9 4.47 29.67 -1.27
C THR A 9 4.68 30.67 -2.39
N SER A 10 5.92 30.77 -2.89
CA SER A 10 6.26 31.60 -4.04
C SER A 10 5.22 31.44 -5.15
N ASN A 11 4.64 32.55 -5.60
CA ASN A 11 3.64 32.58 -6.66
C ASN A 11 4.29 32.52 -8.06
N ASP A 12 5.60 32.30 -8.12
CA ASP A 12 6.33 32.03 -9.36
C ASP A 12 6.01 30.62 -9.85
N ARG A 13 4.80 30.47 -10.39
CA ARG A 13 4.34 29.25 -11.05
C ARG A 13 5.04 29.00 -12.39
N GLY A 14 5.99 29.84 -12.80
CA GLY A 14 6.60 29.81 -14.13
C GLY A 14 7.79 28.88 -14.30
N GLU A 15 8.40 28.40 -13.21
CA GLU A 15 9.68 27.68 -13.28
C GLU A 15 9.55 26.15 -13.40
N TYR A 16 8.37 25.58 -13.13
CA TYR A 16 8.15 24.13 -13.22
C TYR A 16 7.26 23.76 -14.41
N PRO A 17 7.65 22.78 -15.23
CA PRO A 17 6.79 22.26 -16.28
C PRO A 17 5.52 21.67 -15.66
N GLU A 18 4.39 21.84 -16.34
CA GLU A 18 3.13 21.21 -15.93
C GLU A 18 3.26 19.69 -15.93
N VAL A 19 2.71 19.03 -14.91
CA VAL A 19 2.70 17.57 -14.83
C VAL A 19 1.82 17.03 -15.97
N THR A 20 2.45 16.34 -16.91
CA THR A 20 1.76 15.75 -18.06
C THR A 20 1.28 14.34 -17.77
N GLN A 21 0.35 13.83 -18.58
CA GLN A 21 -0.06 12.43 -18.50
C GLN A 21 1.12 11.47 -18.72
N ALA A 22 2.07 11.84 -19.59
CA ALA A 22 3.29 11.06 -19.83
C ALA A 22 4.19 10.97 -18.58
N ASP A 23 4.11 11.93 -17.66
CA ASP A 23 4.83 11.88 -16.39
C ASP A 23 4.19 10.88 -15.42
N LEU A 24 2.86 10.81 -15.41
CA LEU A 24 2.10 9.83 -14.62
C LEU A 24 2.27 8.41 -15.16
N ASP A 25 2.28 8.24 -16.48
CA ASP A 25 2.43 6.93 -17.12
C ASP A 25 3.82 6.31 -16.84
N ARG A 26 4.85 7.16 -16.71
CA ARG A 26 6.22 6.75 -16.34
C ARG A 26 6.40 6.56 -14.82
N ALA A 27 5.41 6.91 -14.01
CA ALA A 27 5.54 6.86 -12.56
C ALA A 27 5.64 5.42 -12.04
N LYS A 28 6.63 5.17 -11.16
CA LYS A 28 6.81 3.88 -10.48
C LYS A 28 6.21 3.93 -9.08
N PHE A 29 5.35 2.96 -8.78
CA PHE A 29 4.80 2.80 -7.43
C PHE A 29 5.90 2.38 -6.44
N ARG A 30 6.06 3.13 -5.36
CA ARG A 30 7.08 2.89 -4.34
C ARG A 30 6.49 3.02 -2.93
N ILE A 31 6.94 2.16 -2.01
CA ILE A 31 6.65 2.27 -0.57
C ILE A 31 8.01 2.33 0.13
N ALA A 32 8.21 3.31 1.02
CA ALA A 32 9.49 3.55 1.71
C ALA A 32 10.69 3.59 0.73
N LEU A 33 10.52 4.32 -0.38
CA LEU A 33 11.50 4.44 -1.48
C LEU A 33 11.85 3.14 -2.21
N LYS A 34 11.21 2.00 -1.92
CA LYS A 34 11.43 0.75 -2.64
C LYS A 34 10.36 0.57 -3.73
N PRO A 35 10.73 0.22 -4.97
CA PRO A 35 9.75 -0.13 -6.00
C PRO A 35 8.94 -1.33 -5.52
N MET A 36 7.61 -1.20 -5.53
CA MET A 36 6.70 -2.25 -5.09
C MET A 36 5.80 -2.69 -6.24
N PRO A 37 5.54 -4.00 -6.37
CA PRO A 37 4.51 -4.48 -7.28
C PRO A 37 3.16 -3.89 -6.88
N ARG A 38 2.34 -3.54 -7.88
CA ARG A 38 0.97 -3.08 -7.65
C ARG A 38 0.12 -4.24 -7.14
N LYS A 39 -0.87 -3.93 -6.29
CA LYS A 39 -1.89 -4.90 -5.86
C LYS A 39 -2.62 -5.41 -7.11
N GLN A 40 -2.71 -6.73 -7.26
CA GLN A 40 -3.49 -7.37 -8.30
C GLN A 40 -4.87 -7.70 -7.77
N SER A 41 -5.91 -7.45 -8.58
CA SER A 41 -7.28 -7.87 -8.27
C SER A 41 -7.55 -9.19 -8.95
N ILE A 42 -7.88 -10.21 -8.15
CA ILE A 42 -8.18 -11.56 -8.64
C ILE A 42 -9.51 -12.03 -8.02
N THR A 43 -10.20 -12.93 -8.72
CA THR A 43 -11.37 -13.61 -8.18
C THR A 43 -10.93 -14.95 -7.61
N ILE A 44 -11.20 -15.16 -6.32
CA ILE A 44 -10.90 -16.41 -5.61
C ILE A 44 -12.12 -16.82 -4.79
N SER A 45 -12.37 -18.12 -4.70
CA SER A 45 -13.41 -18.68 -3.83
C SER A 45 -12.81 -18.95 -2.45
N LEU A 46 -13.45 -18.42 -1.41
CA LEU A 46 -13.14 -18.70 -0.01
C LEU A 46 -14.39 -19.27 0.67
N ASP A 47 -14.17 -20.12 1.66
CA ASP A 47 -15.26 -20.65 2.48
C ASP A 47 -16.00 -19.52 3.21
N ALA A 48 -17.33 -19.66 3.32
CA ALA A 48 -18.20 -18.64 3.90
C ALA A 48 -17.85 -18.35 5.37
N ASN A 49 -17.54 -19.39 6.15
CA ASN A 49 -17.13 -19.27 7.55
C ASN A 49 -15.86 -18.42 7.72
N LEU A 50 -14.90 -18.54 6.79
CA LEU A 50 -13.65 -17.81 6.83
C LEU A 50 -13.87 -16.34 6.47
N ILE A 51 -14.72 -16.07 5.47
CA ILE A 51 -15.12 -14.70 5.12
C ILE A 51 -15.80 -14.01 6.31
N GLU A 52 -16.71 -14.70 6.99
CA GLU A 52 -17.38 -14.17 8.19
C GLU A 52 -16.38 -13.89 9.32
N TYR A 53 -15.47 -14.83 9.59
CA TYR A 53 -14.41 -14.63 10.58
C TYR A 53 -13.59 -13.35 10.30
N PHE A 54 -13.14 -13.15 9.06
CA PHE A 54 -12.36 -11.97 8.71
C PHE A 54 -13.19 -10.68 8.71
N LYS A 55 -14.48 -10.75 8.37
CA LYS A 55 -15.39 -9.59 8.50
C LYS A 55 -15.54 -9.15 9.95
N LEU A 56 -15.73 -10.09 10.87
CA LEU A 56 -15.83 -9.79 12.30
C LEU A 56 -14.52 -9.27 12.88
N LYS A 57 -13.39 -9.82 12.44
CA LYS A 57 -12.06 -9.48 12.97
C LYS A 57 -11.50 -8.16 12.45
N ALA A 58 -11.84 -7.75 11.22
CA ALA A 58 -11.21 -6.61 10.57
C ALA A 58 -11.73 -5.24 11.03
N GLY A 59 -12.92 -5.17 11.63
CA GLY A 59 -13.53 -3.91 12.02
C GLY A 59 -13.49 -2.87 10.88
N GLU A 60 -12.89 -1.71 11.15
CA GLU A 60 -12.79 -0.60 10.19
C GLU A 60 -11.68 -0.76 9.12
N PHE A 61 -10.69 -1.63 9.34
CA PHE A 61 -9.52 -1.76 8.45
C PHE A 61 -9.79 -2.56 7.17
N GLY A 62 -11.00 -3.16 7.07
CA GLY A 62 -11.45 -3.92 5.91
C GLY A 62 -10.92 -5.35 5.86
N TYR A 63 -11.82 -6.34 5.75
CA TYR A 63 -11.50 -7.77 5.80
C TYR A 63 -10.51 -8.22 4.72
N GLN A 64 -10.49 -7.57 3.55
CA GLN A 64 -9.57 -7.90 2.47
C GLN A 64 -8.11 -7.58 2.83
N ASN A 65 -7.86 -6.49 3.56
CA ASN A 65 -6.51 -6.15 3.99
C ASN A 65 -5.99 -7.17 5.00
N LEU A 66 -6.85 -7.57 5.94
CA LEU A 66 -6.53 -8.59 6.93
C LEU A 66 -6.21 -9.95 6.29
N ILE A 67 -6.98 -10.37 5.29
CA ILE A 67 -6.68 -11.58 4.50
C ILE A 67 -5.29 -11.48 3.86
N ASN A 68 -4.99 -10.34 3.22
CA ASN A 68 -3.67 -10.15 2.57
C ASN A 68 -2.52 -10.18 3.58
N GLU A 69 -2.69 -9.61 4.78
CA GLU A 69 -1.66 -9.66 5.84
C GLU A 69 -1.43 -11.09 6.33
N VAL A 70 -2.49 -11.86 6.56
CA VAL A 70 -2.35 -13.27 6.98
C VAL A 70 -1.63 -14.09 5.91
N LEU A 71 -1.97 -13.92 4.63
CA LEU A 71 -1.29 -14.60 3.53
C LEU A 71 0.19 -14.19 3.43
N ARG A 72 0.50 -12.92 3.66
CA ARG A 72 1.88 -12.41 3.69
C ARG A 72 2.68 -13.06 4.82
N GLN A 73 2.13 -13.10 6.02
CA GLN A 73 2.76 -13.75 7.17
C GLN A 73 2.96 -15.24 6.94
N ALA A 74 1.96 -15.95 6.41
CA ALA A 74 2.08 -17.37 6.10
C ALA A 74 3.22 -17.64 5.09
N LYS A 75 3.33 -16.82 4.04
CA LYS A 75 4.43 -16.87 3.07
C LYS A 75 5.80 -16.64 3.74
N GLU A 76 5.92 -15.59 4.56
CA GLU A 76 7.17 -15.25 5.25
C GLU A 76 7.61 -16.35 6.22
N GLN A 77 6.67 -16.98 6.93
CA GLN A 77 6.94 -18.11 7.81
C GLN A 77 7.41 -19.34 7.03
N GLU A 78 6.79 -19.64 5.88
CA GLU A 78 7.23 -20.72 5.00
C GLU A 78 8.65 -20.46 4.45
N GLU A 79 8.93 -19.23 4.02
CA GLU A 79 10.25 -18.84 3.53
C GLU A 79 11.30 -18.95 4.65
N SER A 80 10.99 -18.47 5.86
CA SER A 80 11.89 -18.53 7.02
C SER A 80 12.15 -19.97 7.48
N GLY A 81 11.14 -20.85 7.44
CA GLY A 81 11.28 -22.27 7.78
C GLY A 81 12.12 -23.04 6.77
N LYS A 82 12.14 -22.62 5.49
CA LYS A 82 13.00 -23.20 4.45
C LYS A 82 14.47 -22.81 4.57
N VAL A 83 14.82 -21.73 5.28
CA VAL A 83 16.24 -21.33 5.50
C VAL A 83 16.91 -22.18 6.59
N LEU A 84 16.14 -22.95 7.37
CA LEU A 84 16.63 -23.76 8.50
C LEU A 84 16.65 -25.28 8.21
N GLN A 85 16.44 -25.70 6.96
CA GLN A 85 16.59 -27.08 6.49
C GLN A 85 17.70 -27.16 5.44
#